data_AF-G5AI03-F1
#
_entry.id   AF-G5AI03-F1
#
_cell.length_a   1.000
_cell.length_b   1.000
_cell.length_c   1.000
_cell.angle_alpha   90.00
_cell.angle_beta   90.00
_cell.angle_gamma   90.00
#
_symmetry.space_group_name_H-M   'P 1'
#
loop_
_entity.id
_entity.type
_entity.pdbx_description
1 polymer ?
#
loop_
_entity_poly.entity_id
_entity_poly.type
_entity_poly.pdbx_seq_one_letter_code
_entity_poly.pdbx_strand_id
1 'polypeptide(L)' 'NVSVEGDATYCIKGPVCSGSGGAPAGASCPLKGDVAVQDCIETLPSWTGASSTCVAPVDATCARIKAGAWGCV' A
#
# COMPACT_ATOMS: atom_id res chain seq x y z
N ASN A 1 1.47 6.80 6.43
CA ASN A 1 0.87 6.38 5.16
C ASN A 1 1.87 5.54 4.40
N VAL A 2 1.41 4.56 3.63
CA VAL A 2 2.25 3.73 2.77
C VAL A 2 1.56 3.53 1.43
N SER A 3 2.33 3.59 0.35
CA SER A 3 1.85 3.32 -1.00
C SER A 3 2.08 1.84 -1.32
N VAL A 4 1.10 1.23 -1.99
CA VAL A 4 1.19 -0.13 -2.50
C VAL A 4 1.55 -0.05 -3.99
N GLU A 5 2.52 -0.85 -4.43
CA GLU A 5 3.01 -0.80 -5.81
C GLU A 5 1.89 -1.11 -6.80
N GLY A 6 1.56 -0.13 -7.67
CA GLY A 6 0.48 -0.27 -8.65
C GLY A 6 -0.92 -0.02 -8.08
N ASP A 7 -1.03 0.48 -6.86
CA ASP A 7 -2.28 0.80 -6.19
C ASP A 7 -2.21 2.17 -5.48
N ALA A 8 -3.15 2.45 -4.57
CA ALA A 8 -3.32 3.70 -3.88
C ALA A 8 -2.42 3.83 -2.63
N THR A 9 -2.54 4.98 -1.95
CA THR A 9 -1.84 5.28 -0.71
C THR A 9 -2.79 5.10 0.48
N TYR A 10 -2.39 4.26 1.43
CA TYR A 10 -3.21 3.84 2.57
C TYR A 10 -2.66 4.39 3.89
N CYS A 11 -3.57 4.68 4.83
CA CYS A 11 -3.21 5.11 6.18
C CYS A 11 -3.20 3.92 7.13
N ILE A 12 -1.99 3.44 7.46
CA ILE A 12 -1.78 2.32 8.38
C ILE A 12 -1.13 2.79 9.68
N LYS A 13 -1.33 2.02 10.76
CA LYS A 13 -0.70 2.26 12.06
C LYS A 13 0.62 1.52 12.17
N GLY A 14 1.63 2.18 12.76
CA GLY A 14 2.93 1.58 13.05
C GLY A 14 4.01 1.91 12.02
N PRO A 15 5.20 1.27 12.14
CA PRO A 15 6.33 1.52 11.26
C PRO A 15 6.04 0.97 9.86
N VAL A 16 5.81 1.89 8.93
CA VAL A 16 5.46 1.59 7.53
C VAL A 16 6.59 0.85 6.81
N CYS A 17 6.22 -0.07 5.91
CA CYS A 17 7.17 -0.70 5.01
C CYS A 17 7.90 0.34 4.17
N SER A 18 9.20 0.49 4.45
CA SER A 18 10.05 1.49 3.83
C SER A 18 11.51 1.16 4.06
N GLY A 19 12.41 1.80 3.32
CA GLY A 19 13.85 1.67 3.47
C GLY A 19 14.53 1.10 2.23
N SER A 20 15.85 1.20 2.17
CA SER A 20 16.68 0.79 1.03
C SER A 20 17.82 -0.16 1.41
N GLY A 21 17.93 -0.52 2.70
CA GLY A 21 18.97 -1.39 3.24
C GLY A 21 18.69 -2.89 3.04
N GLY A 22 19.49 -3.71 3.74
CA GLY A 22 19.31 -5.16 3.78
C GLY A 22 18.05 -5.62 4.53
N ALA A 23 17.49 -4.76 5.38
CA ALA A 23 16.22 -4.94 6.07
C ALA A 23 15.35 -3.68 5.91
N PRO A 24 14.01 -3.79 5.98
CA PRO A 24 13.15 -2.63 5.94
C PRO A 24 13.18 -1.91 7.29
N ALA A 25 12.92 -0.59 7.25
CA ALA A 25 12.76 0.24 8.45
C ALA A 25 11.44 -0.04 9.20
N GLY A 26 10.48 -0.65 8.53
CA GLY A 26 9.20 -1.09 9.08
C GLY A 26 8.62 -2.21 8.22
N ALA A 27 7.65 -2.95 8.73
CA ALA A 27 7.06 -4.08 7.99
C ALA A 27 5.54 -3.95 7.83
N SER A 28 4.96 -2.84 8.32
CA SER A 28 3.52 -2.64 8.26
C SER A 28 3.09 -2.26 6.84
N CYS A 29 2.10 -2.98 6.32
CA CYS A 29 1.45 -2.75 5.04
C CYS A 29 -0.08 -2.77 5.22
N PRO A 30 -0.84 -2.24 4.25
CA PRO A 30 -2.30 -2.23 4.31
C PRO A 30 -2.86 -3.65 4.27
N LEU A 31 -3.91 -3.87 5.04
CA LEU A 31 -4.64 -5.14 5.04
C LEU A 31 -5.90 -5.01 4.19
N LYS A 32 -6.45 -6.15 3.78
CA LYS A 32 -7.70 -6.22 3.06
C LYS A 32 -8.79 -5.46 3.81
N GLY A 33 -9.49 -4.57 3.10
CA GLY A 33 -10.53 -3.73 3.67
C GLY A 33 -10.05 -2.36 4.15
N ASP A 34 -8.74 -2.11 4.19
CA ASP A 34 -8.22 -0.77 4.47
C ASP A 34 -8.61 0.19 3.35
N VAL A 35 -9.01 1.40 3.75
CA VAL A 35 -9.45 2.45 2.82
C VAL A 35 -8.27 3.36 2.50
N ALA A 36 -8.03 3.58 1.21
CA ALA A 36 -7.01 4.50 0.75
C ALA A 36 -7.36 5.94 1.13
N VAL A 37 -6.34 6.73 1.41
CA VAL A 37 -6.47 8.15 1.76
C VAL A 37 -5.98 9.07 0.64
N GLN A 38 -5.14 8.56 -0.28
CA GLN A 38 -4.55 9.33 -1.38
C GLN A 38 -4.31 8.44 -2.60
N ASP A 39 -4.05 9.05 -3.76
CA ASP A 39 -3.69 8.40 -5.03
C ASP A 39 -4.69 7.34 -5.51
N CYS A 40 -5.93 7.45 -5.05
CA CYS A 40 -7.01 6.58 -5.45
C CYS A 40 -7.63 7.07 -6.76
N ILE A 41 -7.49 6.28 -7.82
CA ILE A 41 -8.04 6.59 -9.15
C ILE A 41 -8.85 5.40 -9.69
N GLU A 42 -9.81 5.69 -10.57
CA GLU A 42 -10.81 4.71 -11.03
C GLU A 42 -10.22 3.52 -11.79
N THR A 43 -8.99 3.66 -12.30
CA THR A 43 -8.28 2.61 -13.04
C THR A 43 -7.56 1.61 -12.14
N LEU A 44 -7.56 1.83 -10.81
CA LEU A 44 -6.90 0.93 -9.87
C LEU A 44 -7.75 -0.31 -9.58
N PRO A 45 -7.12 -1.47 -9.34
CA PRO A 45 -7.84 -2.68 -8.98
C PRO A 45 -8.58 -2.59 -7.64
N SER A 46 -8.16 -1.68 -6.75
CA SER A 46 -8.78 -1.41 -5.46
C SER A 46 -9.98 -0.46 -5.55
N TRP A 47 -10.24 0.16 -6.72
CA TRP A 47 -11.31 1.13 -6.87
C TRP A 47 -12.69 0.50 -6.68
N THR A 48 -13.45 1.06 -5.74
CA THR A 48 -14.84 0.69 -5.48
C THR A 48 -15.76 1.79 -5.99
N GLY A 49 -16.29 1.59 -7.21
CA GLY A 49 -17.16 2.58 -7.87
C GLY A 49 -18.45 2.94 -7.12
N ALA A 50 -18.89 2.11 -6.16
CA ALA A 50 -20.07 2.39 -5.32
C ALA A 50 -19.85 3.54 -4.33
N SER A 51 -18.61 3.75 -3.86
CA SER A 51 -18.25 4.74 -2.86
C SER A 51 -17.22 5.76 -3.36
N SER A 52 -16.76 5.62 -4.59
CA SER A 52 -15.69 6.43 -5.17
C SER A 52 -14.43 6.46 -4.29
N THR A 53 -14.09 5.31 -3.71
CA THR A 53 -12.93 5.10 -2.82
C THR A 53 -12.11 3.92 -3.30
N CYS A 54 -10.91 3.76 -2.77
CA CYS A 54 -10.08 2.58 -3.00
C CYS A 54 -10.02 1.78 -1.72
N VAL A 55 -10.35 0.50 -1.80
CA VAL A 55 -10.32 -0.42 -0.68
C VAL A 55 -9.37 -1.55 -1.03
N ALA A 56 -8.38 -1.79 -0.17
CA ALA A 56 -7.37 -2.81 -0.39
C ALA A 56 -8.08 -4.17 -0.62
N PRO A 57 -7.93 -4.79 -1.80
CA PRO A 57 -8.65 -6.02 -2.12
C PRO A 57 -8.04 -7.25 -1.43
N VAL A 58 -6.75 -7.16 -1.06
CA VAL A 58 -5.92 -8.20 -0.45
C VAL A 58 -4.98 -7.59 0.58
N ASP A 59 -4.40 -8.45 1.44
CA ASP A 59 -3.36 -8.03 2.37
C ASP A 59 -2.06 -7.79 1.61
N ALA A 60 -1.52 -6.57 1.71
CA ALA A 60 -0.24 -6.23 1.11
C ALA A 60 0.91 -6.71 2.00
N THR A 61 2.02 -7.06 1.36
CA THR A 61 3.21 -7.59 2.03
C THR A 61 4.40 -6.68 1.82
N CYS A 62 5.25 -6.55 2.84
CA CYS A 62 6.46 -5.74 2.74
C CYS A 62 7.54 -6.52 1.98
N ALA A 63 7.85 -6.10 0.77
CA ALA A 63 8.82 -6.76 -0.11
C ALA A 63 9.75 -5.74 -0.78
N ARG A 64 10.83 -6.24 -1.40
CA ARG A 64 11.69 -5.41 -2.24
C ARG A 64 11.03 -5.16 -3.58
N ILE A 65 10.74 -3.89 -3.87
CA ILE A 65 10.19 -3.45 -5.15
C ILE A 65 11.30 -3.32 -6.20
N LYS A 66 10.93 -3.18 -7.49
CA LYS A 66 11.89 -3.11 -8.60
C LYS A 66 12.94 -2.00 -8.46
N ALA A 67 12.60 -0.92 -7.76
CA ALA A 67 13.52 0.17 -7.47
C ALA A 67 14.64 -0.18 -6.45
N GLY A 68 14.60 -1.38 -5.86
CA GLY A 68 15.56 -1.83 -4.84
C GLY A 68 15.24 -1.36 -3.42
N ALA A 69 14.20 -0.54 -3.25
CA ALA A 69 13.65 -0.16 -1.96
C ALA A 69 12.67 -1.22 -1.43
N TRP A 70 12.32 -1.12 -0.16
CA TRP A 70 11.23 -1.85 0.46
C TRP A 70 9.93 -1.08 0.30
N GLY A 71 8.89 -1.76 -0.17
CA GLY A 71 7.56 -1.22 -0.39
C GLY A 71 6.49 -2.31 -0.20
N CYS A 72 5.24 -1.89 -0.13
CA CYS A 72 4.12 -2.81 -0.03
C CYS A 72 3.72 -3.30 -1.43
N VAL A 73 3.52 -4.61 -1.57
CA VAL A 73 3.09 -5.28 -2.81
C VAL A 73 1.97 -6.28 -2.56
#